data_AF-A0A724WSF2-F1
#
_entry.id   AF-A0A724WSF2-F1
#
_cell.length_a   1.000
_cell.length_b   1.000
_cell.length_c   1.000
_cell.angle_alpha   90.00
_cell.angle_beta   90.00
_cell.angle_gamma   90.00
#
_symmetry.space_group_name_H-M   'P 1'
#
loop_
_entity.id
_entity.type
_entity.pdbx_description
1 polymer ?
#
loop_
_entity_poly.entity_id
_entity_poly.type
_entity_poly.pdbx_seq_one_letter_code
_entity_poly.pdbx_strand_id
1 'polypeptide(L)'
;TDKRLFDLTDRLTVSSNLDSQVIALSITDRSAEQAAIQANTMTEVFQDYLPQLINTSKTEVFSSARIPTKPVSPNILMNTGIGGVLGLMLGLLIVYSRSLSKKEVT
;
A
#
# COMPACT_ATOMS: atom_id res chain seq x y z
N THR A 1 -7.97 24.59 8.60
CA THR A 1 -6.86 23.64 8.80
C THR A 1 -7.02 22.51 7.81
N ASP A 2 -6.05 22.40 6.91
CA ASP A 2 -6.20 21.90 5.54
C ASP A 2 -6.12 20.35 5.49
N LYS A 3 -7.19 19.69 5.00
CA LYS A 3 -7.30 18.22 4.92
C LYS A 3 -6.26 17.59 3.97
N ARG A 4 -5.56 18.39 3.19
CA ARG A 4 -4.51 17.95 2.25
C ARG A 4 -3.24 17.43 2.94
N LEU A 5 -2.93 17.91 4.15
CA LEU A 5 -1.72 17.52 4.87
C LEU A 5 -1.80 16.10 5.44
N PHE A 6 -3.00 15.65 5.79
CA PHE A 6 -3.23 14.36 6.46
C PHE A 6 -3.15 13.18 5.47
N ASP A 7 -3.60 13.36 4.24
CA ASP A 7 -3.62 12.31 3.20
C ASP A 7 -2.20 11.96 2.67
N LEU A 8 -1.25 12.88 2.81
CA LEU A 8 0.17 12.63 2.46
C LEU A 8 0.91 11.84 3.54
N THR A 9 0.59 12.09 4.82
CA THR A 9 1.28 11.45 5.95
C THR A 9 0.95 9.97 6.03
N ASP A 10 -0.28 9.58 5.69
CA ASP A 10 -0.74 8.18 5.73
C ASP A 10 -0.14 7.32 4.59
N ARG A 11 0.39 7.98 3.55
CA ARG A 11 1.00 7.32 2.38
C ARG A 11 2.53 7.27 2.44
N LEU A 12 3.12 8.00 3.39
CA LEU A 12 4.57 8.09 3.55
C LEU A 12 5.01 7.12 4.66
N THR A 13 5.45 5.92 4.27
CA THR A 13 6.05 4.97 5.20
C THR A 13 7.57 5.16 5.22
N VAL A 14 8.10 5.69 6.32
CA VAL A 14 9.55 5.79 6.54
C VAL A 14 9.99 4.60 7.37
N SER A 15 10.72 3.68 6.75
CA SER A 15 11.36 2.56 7.44
C SER A 15 12.86 2.81 7.53
N SER A 16 13.39 2.92 8.74
CA SER A 16 14.82 3.06 9.02
C SER A 16 15.35 1.74 9.60
N ASN A 17 16.21 1.06 8.85
CA ASN A 17 17.02 -0.03 9.41
C ASN A 17 18.25 0.63 10.04
N LEU A 18 18.28 0.77 11.38
CA LEU A 18 19.35 1.44 12.11
C LEU A 18 20.75 0.81 11.86
N ASP A 19 20.82 -0.42 11.36
CA ASP A 19 22.08 -1.11 11.10
C ASP A 19 22.71 -0.83 9.72
N SER A 20 21.96 -0.33 8.73
CA SER A 20 22.44 -0.32 7.34
C SER A 20 22.80 1.05 6.76
N GLN A 21 22.54 2.17 7.44
CA GLN A 21 22.69 3.52 6.87
C GLN A 21 21.96 3.70 5.51
N VAL A 22 20.99 2.84 5.22
CA VAL A 22 20.17 2.85 4.00
C VAL A 22 18.78 3.34 4.36
N ILE A 23 18.37 4.44 3.72
CA ILE A 23 17.03 5.02 3.86
C ILE A 23 16.22 4.61 2.63
N ALA A 24 15.13 3.87 2.86
CA ALA A 24 14.20 3.51 1.79
C ALA A 24 13.03 4.50 1.76
N LEU A 25 12.93 5.25 0.67
CA LEU A 25 11.78 6.12 0.39
C LEU A 25 10.80 5.38 -0.52
N SER A 26 9.56 5.23 -0.08
CA SER A 26 8.50 4.59 -0.85
C SER A 26 7.26 5.48 -0.88
N ILE A 27 6.71 5.70 -2.08
CA ILE A 27 5.51 6.50 -2.31
C ILE A 27 4.49 5.65 -3.07
N THR A 28 3.28 5.58 -2.53
CA THR A 28 2.16 4.87 -3.14
C THR A 28 1.15 5.86 -3.68
N ASP A 29 0.88 5.80 -4.99
CA ASP A 29 -0.12 6.63 -5.67
C ASP A 29 -0.99 5.79 -6.63
N ARG A 30 -2.14 6.34 -7.03
CA ARG A 30 -3.10 5.75 -7.96
C ARG A 30 -2.53 5.61 -9.38
N SER A 31 -1.63 6.50 -9.77
CA SER A 31 -0.91 6.41 -11.04
C SER A 31 0.53 5.97 -10.78
N ALA A 32 0.95 4.89 -11.45
CA ALA A 32 2.31 4.36 -11.39
C ALA A 32 3.35 5.40 -11.83
N GLU A 33 3.00 6.23 -12.83
CA GLU A 33 3.86 7.30 -13.31
C GLU A 33 4.03 8.41 -12.27
N GLN A 34 2.92 8.82 -11.63
CA GLN A 34 2.94 9.84 -10.59
C GLN A 34 3.70 9.38 -9.35
N ALA A 35 3.56 8.11 -8.96
CA ALA A 35 4.32 7.52 -7.87
C ALA A 35 5.83 7.55 -8.14
N ALA A 36 6.26 7.23 -9.37
CA ALA A 36 7.67 7.28 -9.74
C ALA A 36 8.23 8.71 -9.78
N ILE A 37 7.48 9.66 -10.35
CA ILE A 37 7.88 11.07 -10.39
C ILE A 37 8.03 11.61 -8.97
N GLN A 38 7.02 11.42 -8.12
CA GLN A 38 7.04 11.89 -6.73
C GLN A 38 8.17 11.24 -5.94
N ALA A 39 8.41 9.93 -6.11
CA ALA A 39 9.49 9.24 -5.39
C ALA A 39 10.86 9.79 -5.79
N ASN A 40 11.08 10.06 -7.07
CA ASN A 40 12.31 10.68 -7.56
C ASN A 40 12.46 12.12 -7.05
N THR A 41 11.41 12.94 -7.11
CA THR A 41 11.44 14.32 -6.59
C THR A 41 11.68 14.36 -5.08
N MET A 42 11.04 13.48 -4.30
CA MET A 42 11.29 13.38 -2.87
C MET A 42 12.72 12.91 -2.59
N THR A 43 13.27 12.01 -3.40
CA THR A 43 14.67 11.57 -3.27
C THR A 43 15.66 12.71 -3.55
N GLU A 44 15.35 13.60 -4.50
CA GLU A 44 16.14 14.80 -4.79
C GLU A 44 16.11 15.79 -3.62
N VAL A 45 14.91 16.11 -3.11
CA VAL A 45 14.77 16.97 -1.92
C VAL A 45 15.48 16.35 -0.72
N PHE A 46 15.32 15.05 -0.47
CA PHE A 46 15.99 14.41 0.66
C PHE A 46 17.52 14.43 0.54
N GLN A 47 18.09 14.32 -0.67
CA GLN A 47 19.54 14.45 -0.88
C GLN A 47 20.08 15.83 -0.52
N ASP A 48 19.31 16.89 -0.78
CA ASP A 48 19.76 18.26 -0.49
C ASP A 48 19.68 18.60 1.00
N TYR A 49 18.70 18.03 1.71
CA TYR A 49 18.44 18.36 3.12
C TYR A 49 19.12 17.40 4.12
N LEU A 50 19.25 16.10 3.80
CA LEU A 50 19.85 15.11 4.72
C LEU A 50 21.29 15.48 5.18
N PRO A 51 22.21 15.92 4.30
CA PRO A 51 23.57 16.30 4.70
C PRO A 51 23.64 17.56 5.57
N GLN A 52 22.59 18.40 5.57
CA GLN A 52 22.52 19.59 6.42
C GLN A 52 22.08 19.24 7.85
N LEU A 53 21.31 18.17 8.00
CA LEU A 53 20.77 17.68 9.29
C LEU A 53 21.73 16.70 9.96
N ILE A 54 22.48 15.94 9.16
CA ILE A 54 23.46 14.96 9.62
C ILE A 54 24.81 15.38 9.05
N ASN A 55 25.76 15.75 9.92
CA ASN A 55 27.08 16.27 9.59
C ASN A 55 28.01 15.17 9.02
N THR A 56 27.51 14.36 8.10
CA THR A 56 28.15 13.18 7.52
C THR A 56 27.95 13.19 6.01
N SER A 57 28.98 12.73 5.33
CA SER A 57 29.23 12.73 3.89
C SER A 57 28.03 12.35 3.03
N LYS A 58 27.83 13.14 1.98
CA LYS A 58 27.19 12.84 0.68
C LYS A 58 26.34 11.55 0.66
N THR A 59 25.01 11.69 0.71
CA THR A 59 24.07 10.60 0.48
C THR A 59 23.97 10.29 -1.01
N GLU A 60 24.43 9.11 -1.44
CA GLU A 60 24.28 8.65 -2.82
C GLU A 60 22.95 7.92 -3.03
N VAL A 61 22.28 8.19 -4.15
CA VAL A 61 21.09 7.45 -4.55
C VAL A 61 21.50 6.08 -5.03
N PHE A 62 21.30 5.06 -4.19
CA PHE A 62 21.55 3.67 -4.56
C PHE A 62 20.59 3.16 -5.65
N SER A 63 19.36 3.68 -5.72
CA SER A 63 18.38 3.28 -6.72
C SER A 63 17.35 4.38 -6.97
N SER A 64 17.20 4.81 -8.21
CA SER A 64 16.10 5.68 -8.65
C SER A 64 14.77 4.91 -8.68
N ALA A 65 13.66 5.61 -8.47
CA ALA A 65 12.34 5.02 -8.58
C ALA A 65 11.96 4.84 -10.06
N ARG A 66 11.65 3.60 -10.45
CA ARG A 66 11.13 3.24 -11.78
C ARG A 66 9.62 3.08 -11.71
N ILE A 67 8.92 3.37 -12.80
CA ILE A 67 7.47 3.15 -12.94
C ILE A 67 7.17 1.67 -12.63
N PRO A 68 6.39 1.39 -11.57
CA PRO A 68 6.09 0.02 -11.18
C PRO A 68 5.19 -0.64 -12.23
N THR A 69 5.57 -1.84 -12.68
CA THR A 69 4.82 -2.61 -13.69
C THR A 69 3.64 -3.39 -13.10
N LYS A 70 3.59 -3.52 -11.77
CA LYS A 70 2.51 -4.21 -11.04
C LYS A 70 2.05 -3.34 -9.88
N PRO A 71 0.74 -3.17 -9.68
CA PRO A 71 0.22 -2.46 -8.51
C PRO A 71 0.49 -3.28 -7.25
N VAL A 72 0.87 -2.60 -6.17
CA VAL A 72 1.03 -3.22 -4.84
C VAL A 72 -0.32 -3.61 -4.22
N SER A 73 -1.42 -3.03 -4.70
CA SER A 73 -2.78 -3.31 -4.26
C SER A 73 -3.81 -2.88 -5.31
N PRO A 74 -5.02 -3.50 -5.35
CA PRO A 74 -5.48 -4.60 -4.51
C PRO A 74 -5.02 -5.97 -5.05
N ASN A 75 -4.82 -6.94 -4.16
CA ASN A 75 -4.54 -8.32 -4.55
C ASN A 75 -5.84 -9.02 -4.99
N ILE A 76 -6.10 -9.01 -6.31
CA ILE A 76 -7.33 -9.54 -6.91
C ILE A 76 -7.53 -11.01 -6.55
N LEU A 77 -6.46 -11.82 -6.55
CA LEU A 77 -6.56 -13.24 -6.27
C LEU A 77 -7.00 -13.50 -4.82
N MET A 78 -6.41 -12.78 -3.87
CA MET A 78 -6.75 -12.90 -2.45
C MET A 78 -8.18 -12.43 -2.18
N ASN A 79 -8.57 -11.27 -2.72
CA ASN A 79 -9.93 -10.75 -2.56
C ASN A 79 -10.99 -11.65 -3.18
N THR A 80 -10.70 -12.24 -4.35
CA THR A 80 -11.60 -13.19 -5.01
C THR A 80 -11.72 -14.49 -4.22
N GLY A 81 -10.62 -15.00 -3.66
CA GLY A 81 -10.64 -16.17 -2.78
C GLY A 81 -11.50 -15.95 -1.54
N ILE A 82 -11.31 -14.80 -0.86
CA ILE A 82 -12.13 -14.42 0.31
C ILE A 82 -13.62 -14.28 -0.09
N GLY A 83 -13.89 -13.61 -1.21
CA GLY A 83 -15.26 -13.46 -1.73
C GLY A 83 -15.93 -14.78 -2.07
N GLY A 84 -15.20 -15.72 -2.66
CA GLY A 84 -15.70 -17.06 -2.99
C GLY A 84 -16.08 -17.87 -1.75
N VAL A 85 -15.23 -17.84 -0.71
CA VAL A 85 -15.51 -18.52 0.57
C VAL A 85 -16.72 -17.91 1.27
N LEU A 86 -16.79 -16.58 1.35
CA LEU A 86 -17.94 -15.88 1.94
C LEU A 86 -19.24 -16.14 1.15
N GLY A 87 -19.17 -16.15 -0.18
CA GLY A 87 -20.30 -16.47 -1.05
C GLY A 87 -20.82 -17.88 -0.84
N LEU A 88 -19.93 -18.88 -0.70
CA LEU A 88 -20.32 -20.25 -0.38
C LEU A 88 -20.96 -20.37 1.01
N MET A 89 -20.39 -19.73 2.02
CA MET A 89 -20.94 -19.71 3.38
C MET A 89 -22.37 -19.14 3.40
N LEU A 90 -22.59 -18.01 2.73
CA LEU A 90 -23.91 -17.40 2.62
C LEU A 90 -24.88 -18.27 1.80
N GLY A 91 -24.40 -18.88 0.72
CA GLY A 91 -25.20 -19.80 -0.10
C GLY A 91 -25.70 -20.99 0.71
N LEU A 92 -24.83 -21.63 1.49
CA LEU A 92 -25.20 -22.72 2.39
C LEU A 92 -26.21 -22.26 3.45
N LEU A 93 -26.01 -21.07 4.03
CA LEU A 93 -26.93 -20.50 5.01
C LEU A 93 -28.33 -20.26 4.42
N ILE A 94 -28.42 -19.78 3.17
CA ILE A 94 -29.69 -19.56 2.46
C ILE A 94 -30.38 -20.89 2.11
N VAL A 95 -29.62 -21.89 1.66
CA VAL A 95 -30.17 -23.23 1.36
C VAL A 95 -30.69 -23.88 2.64
N TYR A 96 -29.92 -23.78 3.72
CA TYR A 96 -30.29 -24.32 5.02
C TYR A 96 -31.52 -23.63 5.61
N SER A 97 -31.62 -22.30 5.55
CA SER A 97 -32.78 -21.56 6.04
C SER A 97 -34.06 -21.93 5.28
N ARG A 98 -33.97 -22.08 3.94
CA ARG A 98 -35.09 -22.59 3.13
C ARG A 98 -35.47 -24.03 3.46
N SER A 99 -34.48 -24.88 3.73
CA SER A 99 -34.73 -26.28 4.07
C SER A 99 -35.49 -26.43 5.39
N LEU A 100 -35.17 -25.59 6.38
CA LEU A 100 -35.87 -25.59 7.68
C LEU A 100 -37.33 -25.14 7.54
N SER A 101 -37.61 -24.05 6.80
CA SER A 101 -39.00 -23.59 6.59
C SER A 101 -39.90 -24.60 5.88
N LYS A 102 -39.34 -25.47 5.03
CA LYS A 102 -40.11 -26.55 4.38
C LYS A 102 -40.40 -27.74 5.31
N LYS A 103 -39.65 -27.91 6.39
CA LYS A 103 -39.70 -29.11 7.23
C LYS A 103 -40.79 -29.07 8.30
N GLU A 104 -41.37 -27.91 8.59
CA GLU A 104 -42.42 -27.74 9.61
C GLU A 104 -43.86 -27.84 9.07
N VAL A 105 -44.06 -28.01 7.75
CA VAL A 105 -45.40 -28.09 7.12
C VAL A 105 -45.73 -29.53 6.71
N THR A 106 -45.47 -30.51 7.57
CA THR A 106 -45.97 -31.88 7.43
C THR A 106 -46.26 -32.46 8.80
#